data_AF-W2H2H5-F1
#
_entry.id   AF-W2H2H5-F1
#
_cell.length_a   1.000
_cell.length_b   1.000
_cell.length_c   1.000
_cell.angle_alpha   90.00
_cell.angle_beta   90.00
_cell.angle_gamma   90.00
#
_symmetry.space_group_name_H-M   'P 1'
#
loop_
_entity.id
_entity.type
_entity.pdbx_description
1 polymer ?
#
loop_
_entity_poly.entity_id
_entity_poly.type
_entity_poly.pdbx_seq_one_letter_code
_entity_poly.pdbx_strand_id
1 'polypeptide(L)'
;MEWSGDALGVYFAHQKNDQEGRRPRDPRHIYTNPLRPAICPVLALAIFWATSPFDGSDRLFPGSNQYERFRKCLQQLFDRDCVAEELHRRGVDRDELGTHSMRKGAVTYCASASTACPSSTAVHLRAGWSLGGVQNTYLRYESAGDMHVGRTVSGLPPDSHEFAVLPPHFEERDETIENAIDCVFPGMPANLTYIGEFCLASLVYHEPYLRLNIPKCHPLFEPPLFQHPTLLSDLLAKLRGIKDRSGRLHATGVPPYVAILGKMKG
;
A
#
# COMPACT_ATOMS: atom_id res chain seq x y z
N MET A 1 5.94 10.39 6.37
CA MET A 1 4.75 9.65 5.89
C MET A 1 3.61 9.98 6.84
N GLU A 2 2.38 10.00 6.35
CA GLU A 2 1.20 10.27 7.18
C GLU A 2 -0.01 9.54 6.60
N TRP A 3 -1.03 9.31 7.42
CA TRP A 3 -2.32 8.83 6.92
C TRP A 3 -3.26 10.01 6.70
N SER A 4 -3.88 10.11 5.52
CA SER A 4 -4.84 11.18 5.19
C SER A 4 -6.02 10.62 4.41
N GLY A 5 -7.23 10.93 4.89
CA GLY A 5 -8.45 10.31 4.38
C GLY A 5 -8.36 8.79 4.48
N ASP A 6 -8.44 8.12 3.33
CA ASP A 6 -8.43 6.66 3.21
C ASP A 6 -7.12 6.10 2.63
N ALA A 7 -6.03 6.88 2.66
CA ALA A 7 -4.74 6.50 2.08
C ALA A 7 -3.54 6.83 2.96
N LEU A 8 -2.47 6.05 2.79
CA LEU A 8 -1.14 6.34 3.30
C LEU A 8 -0.40 7.28 2.33
N GLY A 9 -0.06 8.48 2.77
CA GLY A 9 0.73 9.46 2.03
C GLY A 9 2.23 9.31 2.29
N VAL A 10 3.01 9.09 1.21
CA VAL A 10 4.48 9.09 1.26
C VAL A 10 5.04 10.28 0.51
N TYR A 11 5.98 10.98 1.16
CA TYR A 11 6.62 12.19 0.65
C TYR A 11 8.07 11.88 0.28
N PHE A 12 8.50 12.34 -0.90
CA PHE A 12 9.87 12.20 -1.36
C PHE A 12 10.59 13.55 -1.30
N ALA A 13 11.77 13.59 -0.70
CA ALA A 13 12.60 14.80 -0.63
C ALA A 13 13.27 15.14 -1.97
N HIS A 14 13.59 14.12 -2.78
CA HIS A 14 14.16 14.28 -4.11
C HIS A 14 13.37 13.45 -5.11
N GLN A 15 13.04 14.04 -6.25
CA GLN A 15 12.41 13.34 -7.37
C GLN A 15 13.25 13.54 -8.63
N LYS A 16 13.17 12.61 -9.59
CA LYS A 16 13.95 12.74 -10.84
C LYS A 16 13.60 14.01 -11.63
N ASN A 17 12.37 14.50 -11.49
CA ASN A 17 11.88 15.73 -12.09
C ASN A 17 11.97 16.96 -11.15
N ASP A 18 12.54 16.80 -9.95
CA ASP A 18 12.84 17.85 -8.98
C ASP A 18 14.11 17.51 -8.18
N GLN A 19 15.25 17.53 -8.87
CA GLN A 19 16.54 17.21 -8.25
C GLN A 19 16.97 18.27 -7.23
N GLU A 20 16.56 19.52 -7.45
CA GLU A 20 16.86 20.67 -6.58
C GLU A 20 15.93 20.74 -5.35
N GLY A 21 14.85 19.95 -5.31
CA GLY A 21 13.89 19.91 -4.20
C GLY A 21 13.11 21.22 -4.01
N ARG A 22 12.93 21.99 -5.09
CA ARG A 22 12.30 23.32 -5.05
C ARG A 22 10.78 23.25 -5.16
N ARG A 23 10.21 22.11 -5.54
CA ARG A 23 8.76 21.95 -5.69
C ARG A 23 8.10 21.57 -4.35
N PRO A 24 6.81 21.92 -4.17
CA PRO A 24 6.03 21.38 -3.06
C PRO A 24 6.17 19.86 -3.00
N ARG A 25 6.33 19.33 -1.79
CA ARG A 25 6.41 17.89 -1.57
C ARG A 25 5.01 17.32 -1.70
N ASP A 26 4.65 16.93 -2.92
CA ASP A 26 3.36 16.29 -3.17
C ASP A 26 3.39 14.82 -2.67
N PRO A 27 2.34 14.36 -1.98
CA PRO A 27 2.28 12.98 -1.52
C PRO A 27 2.15 12.02 -2.70
N ARG A 28 2.53 10.77 -2.45
CA ARG A 28 2.13 9.60 -3.24
C ARG A 28 1.19 8.77 -2.40
N HIS A 29 -0.08 8.73 -2.79
CA HIS A 29 -1.12 8.04 -2.04
C HIS A 29 -1.06 6.53 -2.28
N ILE A 30 -0.90 5.75 -1.21
CA ILE A 30 -0.85 4.29 -1.20
C ILE A 30 -2.13 3.79 -0.53
N TYR A 31 -2.81 2.83 -1.15
CA TYR A 31 -4.08 2.32 -0.64
C TYR A 31 -3.93 0.88 -0.15
N THR A 32 -4.71 0.53 0.87
CA THR A 32 -4.94 -0.87 1.24
C THR A 32 -5.63 -1.61 0.10
N ASN A 33 -5.30 -2.89 -0.08
CA ASN A 33 -6.06 -3.80 -0.93
C ASN A 33 -6.64 -4.94 -0.09
N PRO A 34 -7.77 -4.71 0.60
CA PRO A 34 -8.38 -5.73 1.44
C PRO A 34 -8.94 -6.93 0.65
N LEU A 35 -9.07 -6.80 -0.68
CA LEU A 35 -9.57 -7.85 -1.56
C LEU A 35 -8.47 -8.83 -1.98
N ARG A 36 -7.21 -8.38 -1.95
CA ARG A 36 -6.03 -9.16 -2.37
C ARG A 36 -4.88 -8.95 -1.37
N PRO A 37 -4.92 -9.60 -0.20
CA PRO A 37 -3.90 -9.43 0.85
C PRO A 37 -2.47 -9.69 0.37
N ALA A 38 -2.26 -10.64 -0.56
CA ALA A 38 -0.95 -10.98 -1.12
C ALA A 38 -0.19 -9.79 -1.76
N ILE A 39 -0.91 -8.75 -2.19
CA ILE A 39 -0.34 -7.55 -2.84
C ILE A 39 -0.69 -6.26 -2.10
N CYS A 40 -1.28 -6.35 -0.91
CA CYS A 40 -1.72 -5.18 -0.14
C CYS A 40 -0.49 -4.47 0.46
N PRO A 41 -0.16 -3.23 0.04
CA PRO A 41 1.06 -2.56 0.48
C PRO A 41 1.02 -2.20 1.97
N VAL A 42 -0.16 -1.87 2.52
CA VAL A 42 -0.33 -1.55 3.94
C VAL A 42 -0.24 -2.81 4.80
N LEU A 43 -0.77 -3.95 4.35
CA LEU A 43 -0.58 -5.23 5.04
C LEU A 43 0.89 -5.64 5.03
N ALA A 44 1.59 -5.49 3.89
CA ALA A 44 3.02 -5.78 3.80
C ALA A 44 3.83 -4.90 4.76
N LEU A 45 3.50 -3.60 4.86
CA LEU A 45 4.11 -2.70 5.85
C LEU A 45 3.81 -3.12 7.28
N ALA A 46 2.57 -3.50 7.58
CA ALA A 46 2.16 -3.96 8.91
C ALA A 46 2.90 -5.23 9.33
N ILE A 47 3.03 -6.21 8.44
CA ILE A 47 3.83 -7.42 8.68
C ILE A 47 5.29 -7.03 8.94
N PHE A 48 5.85 -6.14 8.12
CA PHE A 48 7.24 -5.71 8.27
C PHE A 48 7.48 -5.04 9.64
N TRP A 49 6.62 -4.13 10.08
CA TRP A 49 6.73 -3.48 11.40
C TRP A 49 6.44 -4.43 12.56
N ALA A 50 5.57 -5.42 12.39
CA ALA A 50 5.32 -6.43 13.41
C ALA A 50 6.51 -7.39 13.61
N THR A 51 7.39 -7.52 12.60
CA THR A 51 8.55 -8.43 12.65
C THR A 51 9.90 -7.72 12.65
N SER A 52 9.93 -6.39 12.70
CA SER A 52 11.16 -5.60 12.65
C SER A 52 11.12 -4.53 13.74
N PRO A 53 12.13 -4.45 14.62
CA PRO A 53 12.13 -3.47 15.69
C PRO A 53 12.31 -2.05 15.15
N PHE A 54 11.67 -1.08 15.79
CA PHE A 54 12.02 0.32 15.63
C PHE A 54 13.30 0.58 16.43
N ASP A 55 14.39 0.85 15.71
CA ASP A 55 15.73 1.02 16.30
C ASP A 55 16.02 2.45 16.78
N GLY A 56 14.99 3.29 16.86
CA GLY A 56 15.09 4.71 17.20
C GLY A 56 15.69 5.59 16.09
N SER A 57 16.02 5.02 14.93
CA SER A 57 16.45 5.81 13.76
C SER A 57 15.25 6.38 13.00
N ASP A 58 15.45 7.52 12.32
CA ASP A 58 14.42 8.12 11.45
C ASP A 58 14.25 7.38 10.10
N ARG A 59 14.79 6.15 9.98
CA ARG A 59 14.74 5.38 8.73
C ARG A 59 13.54 4.46 8.73
N LEU A 60 12.76 4.49 7.64
CA LEU A 60 11.65 3.54 7.44
C LEU A 60 12.12 2.08 7.36
N PHE A 61 13.31 1.85 6.80
CA PHE A 61 13.92 0.53 6.69
C PHE A 61 15.31 0.53 7.30
N PRO A 62 15.67 -0.49 8.11
CA PRO A 62 16.95 -0.54 8.80
C PRO A 62 18.10 -0.71 7.82
N GLY A 63 19.31 -0.32 8.24
CA GLY A 63 20.54 -0.46 7.46
C GLY A 63 20.72 0.59 6.35
N SER A 64 21.68 0.35 5.47
CA SER A 64 22.06 1.22 4.35
C SER A 64 21.84 0.53 3.00
N ASN A 65 21.95 1.29 1.90
CA ASN A 65 21.90 0.79 0.52
C ASN A 65 20.64 -0.03 0.18
N GLN A 66 19.47 0.57 0.45
CA GLN A 66 18.16 -0.05 0.27
C GLN A 66 17.91 -0.56 -1.16
N TYR A 67 18.44 0.15 -2.16
CA TYR A 67 18.34 -0.24 -3.56
C TYR A 67 19.02 -1.60 -3.82
N GLU A 68 20.26 -1.76 -3.36
CA GLU A 68 21.01 -3.00 -3.58
C GLU A 68 20.42 -4.16 -2.78
N ARG A 69 19.93 -3.90 -1.56
CA ARG A 69 19.20 -4.91 -0.78
C ARG A 69 17.95 -5.40 -1.51
N PHE A 70 17.12 -4.47 -2.01
CA PHE A 70 15.94 -4.83 -2.79
C PHE A 70 16.30 -5.60 -4.05
N ARG A 71 17.33 -5.17 -4.80
CA ARG A 71 17.83 -5.87 -5.99
C ARG A 71 18.20 -7.33 -5.68
N LYS A 72 18.98 -7.57 -4.61
CA LYS A 72 19.40 -8.92 -4.21
C LYS A 72 18.22 -9.80 -3.81
N CYS A 73 17.29 -9.28 -3.01
CA CYS A 73 16.08 -10.02 -2.65
C CYS A 73 15.24 -10.36 -3.88
N LEU A 74 15.15 -9.46 -4.86
CA LEU A 74 14.42 -9.71 -6.11
C LEU A 74 15.10 -10.80 -6.96
N GLN A 75 16.43 -10.78 -7.07
CA GLN A 75 17.18 -11.84 -7.77
C GLN A 75 16.97 -13.21 -7.09
N GLN A 76 17.08 -13.26 -5.77
CA GLN A 76 16.82 -14.48 -4.99
C GLN A 76 15.38 -14.98 -5.16
N LEU A 77 14.41 -14.09 -5.36
CA LEU A 77 13.02 -14.48 -5.65
C LEU A 77 12.90 -15.14 -7.02
N PHE A 78 13.55 -14.58 -8.05
CA PHE A 78 13.55 -15.17 -9.40
C PHE A 78 14.26 -16.52 -9.48
N ASP A 79 15.23 -16.76 -8.60
CA ASP A 79 15.96 -18.02 -8.52
C ASP A 79 15.19 -19.13 -7.78
N ARG A 80 14.01 -18.86 -7.21
CA ARG A 80 13.16 -19.91 -6.64
C ARG A 80 12.53 -20.73 -7.75
N ASP A 81 12.61 -22.06 -7.65
CA ASP A 81 12.09 -23.00 -8.67
C ASP A 81 10.67 -22.67 -9.12
N CYS A 82 9.73 -22.48 -8.18
CA CYS A 82 8.35 -22.17 -8.50
C CYS A 82 8.16 -20.83 -9.24
N VAL A 83 9.05 -19.86 -9.03
CA VAL A 83 9.02 -18.56 -9.72
C VAL A 83 9.68 -18.67 -11.08
N ALA A 84 10.83 -19.33 -11.17
CA ALA A 84 11.53 -19.58 -12.42
C ALA A 84 10.67 -20.38 -13.41
N GLU A 85 9.99 -21.42 -12.93
CA GLU A 85 9.02 -22.20 -13.72
C GLU A 85 7.86 -21.34 -14.23
N GLU A 86 7.30 -20.47 -13.37
CA GLU A 86 6.21 -19.58 -13.77
C GLU A 86 6.65 -18.51 -14.77
N LEU A 87 7.87 -17.97 -14.63
CA LEU A 87 8.47 -17.06 -15.60
C LEU A 87 8.65 -17.76 -16.95
N HIS A 88 9.21 -18.97 -16.95
CA HIS A 88 9.38 -19.78 -18.15
C HIS A 88 8.03 -20.10 -18.81
N ARG A 89 7.02 -20.50 -18.03
CA ARG A 89 5.66 -20.78 -18.52
C ARG A 89 5.02 -19.56 -19.19
N ARG A 90 5.36 -18.35 -18.74
CA ARG A 90 4.87 -17.08 -19.34
C ARG A 90 5.76 -16.56 -20.47
N GLY A 91 6.85 -17.25 -20.80
CA GLY A 91 7.81 -16.80 -21.82
C GLY A 91 8.56 -15.53 -21.43
N VAL A 92 8.77 -15.29 -20.13
CA VAL A 92 9.50 -14.13 -19.61
C VAL A 92 10.88 -14.59 -19.16
N ASP A 93 11.92 -14.00 -19.74
CA ASP A 93 13.28 -14.21 -19.25
C ASP A 93 13.49 -13.41 -17.95
N ARG A 94 14.10 -14.04 -16.95
CA ARG A 94 14.41 -13.38 -15.67
C ARG A 94 15.32 -12.17 -15.86
N ASP A 95 16.20 -12.19 -16.87
CA ASP A 95 17.17 -11.13 -17.12
C ASP A 95 16.51 -9.88 -17.75
N GLU A 96 15.27 -10.00 -18.23
CA GLU A 96 14.42 -8.87 -18.65
C GLU A 96 13.75 -8.16 -17.46
N LEU A 97 13.74 -8.80 -16.29
CA LEU A 97 13.16 -8.27 -15.08
C LEU A 97 14.21 -7.66 -14.16
N GLY A 98 13.91 -6.48 -13.62
CA GLY A 98 14.76 -5.83 -12.65
C GLY A 98 14.02 -4.81 -11.80
N THR A 99 14.77 -4.08 -10.98
CA THR A 99 14.21 -3.05 -10.09
C THR A 99 13.42 -1.98 -10.86
N HIS A 100 13.83 -1.67 -12.08
CA HIS A 100 13.12 -0.73 -12.96
C HIS A 100 11.78 -1.27 -13.49
N SER A 101 11.62 -2.59 -13.58
CA SER A 101 10.39 -3.23 -14.06
C SER A 101 9.21 -2.93 -13.13
N MET A 102 9.44 -2.76 -11.82
CA MET A 102 8.39 -2.37 -10.87
C MET A 102 7.78 -1.02 -11.24
N ARG A 103 8.62 0.00 -11.44
CA ARG A 103 8.14 1.35 -11.77
C ARG A 103 7.60 1.44 -13.20
N LYS A 104 8.31 0.87 -14.19
CA LYS A 104 7.87 0.89 -15.60
C LYS A 104 6.58 0.09 -15.78
N GLY A 105 6.53 -1.11 -15.20
CA GLY A 105 5.35 -1.98 -15.23
C GLY A 105 4.15 -1.34 -14.55
N ALA A 106 4.32 -0.67 -13.41
CA ALA A 106 3.24 0.09 -12.77
C ALA A 106 2.70 1.21 -13.67
N VAL A 107 3.58 1.95 -14.37
CA VAL A 107 3.17 2.98 -15.35
C VAL A 107 2.40 2.36 -16.50
N THR A 108 2.91 1.29 -17.10
CA THR A 108 2.23 0.57 -18.19
C THR A 108 0.86 0.07 -17.72
N TYR A 109 0.80 -0.59 -16.57
CA TYR A 109 -0.45 -1.07 -15.98
C TYR A 109 -1.46 0.07 -15.79
N CYS A 110 -1.05 1.18 -15.19
CA CYS A 110 -1.96 2.33 -15.04
C CYS A 110 -2.43 2.88 -16.37
N ALA A 111 -1.56 2.97 -17.38
CA ALA A 111 -1.90 3.56 -18.67
C ALA A 111 -2.70 2.63 -19.60
N SER A 112 -2.66 1.30 -19.38
CA SER A 112 -3.22 0.33 -20.33
C SER A 112 -4.13 -0.74 -19.72
N ALA A 113 -4.33 -0.79 -18.40
CA ALA A 113 -5.20 -1.81 -17.78
C ALA A 113 -6.70 -1.58 -18.04
N SER A 114 -7.10 -0.36 -18.37
CA SER A 114 -8.50 0.01 -18.64
C SER A 114 -8.57 1.19 -19.60
N THR A 115 -9.65 1.28 -20.38
CA THR A 115 -9.96 2.47 -21.18
C THR A 115 -10.37 3.67 -20.32
N ALA A 116 -10.66 3.45 -19.04
CA ALA A 116 -10.93 4.49 -18.04
C ALA A 116 -9.72 4.72 -17.09
N CYS A 117 -8.51 4.55 -17.61
CA CYS A 117 -7.26 4.73 -16.87
C CYS A 117 -7.08 6.15 -16.28
N PRO A 118 -6.23 6.32 -15.25
CA PRO A 118 -5.78 7.64 -14.83
C PRO A 118 -5.14 8.44 -15.98
N SER A 119 -5.16 9.77 -15.88
CA SER A 119 -4.56 10.62 -16.89
C SER A 119 -3.06 10.34 -17.03
N SER A 120 -2.54 10.40 -18.26
CA SER A 120 -1.11 10.21 -18.53
C SER A 120 -0.25 11.20 -17.74
N THR A 121 -0.73 12.44 -17.58
CA THR A 121 -0.14 13.46 -16.70
C THR A 121 0.03 12.95 -15.27
N ALA A 122 -1.04 12.44 -14.64
CA ALA A 122 -0.96 11.93 -13.27
C ALA A 122 -0.01 10.73 -13.16
N VAL A 123 -0.04 9.81 -14.12
CA VAL A 123 0.85 8.64 -14.16
C VAL A 123 2.32 9.07 -14.27
N HIS A 124 2.65 9.97 -15.20
CA HIS A 124 4.02 10.46 -15.39
C HIS A 124 4.53 11.25 -14.20
N LEU A 125 3.71 12.15 -13.64
CA LEU A 125 4.07 12.89 -12.43
C LEU A 125 4.31 11.95 -11.26
N ARG A 126 3.42 10.96 -11.05
CA ARG A 126 3.60 9.95 -10.00
C ARG A 126 4.89 9.14 -10.16
N ALA A 127 5.23 8.77 -11.40
CA ALA A 127 6.47 8.07 -11.74
C ALA A 127 7.74 8.92 -11.57
N GLY A 128 7.58 10.23 -11.34
CA GLY A 128 8.66 11.20 -11.23
C GLY A 128 9.31 11.50 -12.59
N TRP A 129 8.57 11.39 -13.68
CA TRP A 129 9.06 11.67 -15.03
C TRP A 129 8.84 13.13 -15.40
N SER A 130 9.71 13.64 -16.27
CA SER A 130 9.52 14.95 -16.92
C SER A 130 8.43 14.81 -17.98
N LEU A 131 7.47 15.72 -18.01
CA LEU A 131 6.45 15.78 -19.06
C LEU A 131 7.01 16.38 -20.36
N GLY A 132 8.10 17.14 -20.26
CA GLY A 132 8.79 17.75 -21.39
C GLY A 132 8.20 19.09 -21.82
N GLY A 133 9.07 19.96 -22.35
CA GLY A 133 8.70 21.24 -22.96
C GLY A 133 7.70 22.07 -22.14
N VAL A 134 6.69 22.58 -22.83
CA VAL A 134 5.62 23.43 -22.29
C VAL A 134 4.78 22.73 -21.22
N GLN A 135 4.61 21.40 -21.29
CA GLN A 135 3.77 20.66 -20.34
C GLN A 135 4.30 20.75 -18.90
N ASN A 136 5.63 20.76 -18.72
CA ASN A 136 6.24 20.91 -17.39
C ASN A 136 5.90 22.24 -16.69
N THR A 137 5.56 23.27 -17.46
CA THR A 137 5.20 24.59 -16.93
C THR A 137 3.78 24.58 -16.36
N TYR A 138 2.85 23.99 -17.11
CA TYR A 138 1.40 24.12 -16.89
C TYR A 138 0.76 22.93 -16.19
N LEU A 139 1.29 21.72 -16.40
CA LEU A 139 0.72 20.51 -15.83
C LEU A 139 1.44 20.18 -14.52
N ARG A 140 0.69 20.28 -13.42
CA ARG A 140 1.19 20.09 -12.06
C ARG A 140 0.48 18.92 -11.40
N TYR A 141 0.97 18.58 -10.21
CA TYR A 141 0.35 17.56 -9.39
C TYR A 141 -1.10 17.94 -9.09
N GLU A 142 -1.99 16.96 -9.24
CA GLU A 142 -3.40 17.04 -8.87
C GLU A 142 -3.72 15.83 -8.00
N SER A 143 -4.25 16.09 -6.80
CA SER A 143 -4.46 15.05 -5.79
C SER A 143 -5.37 13.93 -6.29
N ALA A 144 -6.51 14.26 -6.89
CA ALA A 144 -7.44 13.27 -7.42
C ALA A 144 -6.81 12.34 -8.48
N GLY A 145 -5.92 12.90 -9.31
CA GLY A 145 -5.15 12.13 -10.30
C GLY A 145 -4.20 11.15 -9.62
N ASP A 146 -3.37 11.61 -8.67
CA ASP A 146 -2.46 10.73 -7.94
C ASP A 146 -3.20 9.66 -7.11
N MET A 147 -4.31 10.02 -6.48
CA MET A 147 -5.18 9.10 -5.74
C MET A 147 -5.73 7.99 -6.65
N HIS A 148 -6.20 8.34 -7.85
CA HIS A 148 -6.66 7.37 -8.86
C HIS A 148 -5.53 6.43 -9.30
N VAL A 149 -4.35 6.97 -9.58
CA VAL A 149 -3.17 6.14 -9.89
C VAL A 149 -2.81 5.25 -8.68
N GLY A 150 -2.88 5.79 -7.46
CA GLY A 150 -2.58 5.11 -6.21
C GLY A 150 -3.44 3.87 -5.98
N ARG A 151 -4.77 3.99 -6.15
CA ARG A 151 -5.68 2.85 -6.09
C ARG A 151 -5.35 1.80 -7.14
N THR A 152 -5.08 2.25 -8.36
CA THR A 152 -4.76 1.38 -9.50
C THR A 152 -3.49 0.56 -9.21
N VAL A 153 -2.39 1.20 -8.82
CA VAL A 153 -1.13 0.49 -8.50
C VAL A 153 -1.19 -0.33 -7.22
N SER A 154 -2.15 -0.05 -6.34
CA SER A 154 -2.45 -0.89 -5.17
C SER A 154 -3.24 -2.16 -5.56
N GLY A 155 -3.60 -2.30 -6.83
CA GLY A 155 -4.27 -3.49 -7.38
C GLY A 155 -5.78 -3.54 -7.10
N LEU A 156 -6.42 -2.41 -6.78
CA LEU A 156 -7.87 -2.35 -6.67
C LEU A 156 -8.52 -2.50 -8.06
N PRO A 157 -9.65 -3.21 -8.17
CA PRO A 157 -10.26 -3.59 -9.45
C PRO A 157 -10.89 -2.37 -10.15
N PRO A 158 -10.30 -1.84 -11.25
CA PRO A 158 -10.76 -0.60 -11.86
C PRO A 158 -12.13 -0.71 -12.55
N ASP A 159 -12.58 -1.92 -12.83
CA ASP A 159 -13.83 -2.28 -13.50
C ASP A 159 -14.96 -2.67 -12.52
N SER A 160 -14.74 -2.50 -11.21
CA SER A 160 -15.72 -2.83 -10.18
C SER A 160 -16.02 -1.63 -9.27
N HIS A 161 -17.24 -1.57 -8.75
CA HIS A 161 -17.60 -0.73 -7.60
C HIS A 161 -16.65 -0.89 -6.38
N GLU A 162 -15.97 -2.03 -6.29
CA GLU A 162 -14.95 -2.35 -5.27
C GLU A 162 -13.66 -1.55 -5.47
N PHE A 163 -13.49 -0.82 -6.56
CA PHE A 163 -12.43 0.17 -6.67
C PHE A 163 -12.47 1.20 -5.54
N ALA A 164 -13.67 1.47 -5.03
CA ALA A 164 -13.94 2.42 -3.96
C ALA A 164 -14.06 1.76 -2.58
N VAL A 165 -13.47 0.57 -2.35
CA VAL A 165 -13.35 0.02 -1.00
C VAL A 165 -12.48 0.92 -0.13
N LEU A 166 -12.78 0.91 1.15
CA LEU A 166 -12.05 1.59 2.20
C LEU A 166 -11.04 0.64 2.86
N PRO A 167 -10.01 1.18 3.52
CA PRO A 167 -9.13 0.38 4.37
C PRO A 167 -9.91 -0.29 5.50
N PRO A 168 -9.47 -1.48 5.97
CA PRO A 168 -9.83 -1.94 7.30
C PRO A 168 -9.45 -0.85 8.31
N HIS A 169 -10.39 -0.49 9.19
CA HIS A 169 -10.18 0.56 10.17
C HIS A 169 -11.05 0.35 11.39
N PHE A 170 -10.65 0.97 12.50
CA PHE A 170 -11.49 1.12 13.69
C PHE A 170 -12.25 2.44 13.61
N GLU A 171 -13.46 2.49 14.17
CA GLU A 171 -14.25 3.73 14.20
C GLU A 171 -13.58 4.76 15.10
N GLU A 172 -13.21 4.33 16.31
CA GLU A 172 -12.54 5.13 17.33
C GLU A 172 -11.34 4.35 17.87
N ARG A 173 -10.29 5.08 18.29
CA ARG A 173 -9.11 4.51 18.92
C ARG A 173 -9.28 4.59 20.45
N ASP A 174 -9.61 3.46 21.05
CA ASP A 174 -9.69 3.30 22.50
C ASP A 174 -8.43 2.65 23.09
N GLU A 175 -8.39 2.54 24.41
CA GLU A 175 -7.26 1.98 25.17
C GLU A 175 -6.90 0.55 24.73
N THR A 176 -7.88 -0.25 24.27
CA THR A 176 -7.59 -1.61 23.76
C THR A 176 -6.77 -1.54 22.47
N ILE A 177 -7.12 -0.62 21.58
CA ILE A 177 -6.41 -0.42 20.30
C ILE A 177 -5.04 0.19 20.55
N GLU A 178 -4.91 1.16 21.47
CA GLU A 178 -3.61 1.75 21.84
C GLU A 178 -2.66 0.69 22.40
N ASN A 179 -3.12 -0.11 23.37
CA ASN A 179 -2.34 -1.21 23.93
C ASN A 179 -1.96 -2.26 22.87
N ALA A 180 -2.86 -2.54 21.93
CA ALA A 180 -2.58 -3.48 20.83
C ALA A 180 -1.54 -2.93 19.85
N ILE A 181 -1.56 -1.63 19.53
CA ILE A 181 -0.54 -0.99 18.70
C ILE A 181 0.83 -1.12 19.38
N ASP A 182 0.93 -0.80 20.68
CA ASP A 182 2.19 -0.85 21.41
C ASP A 182 2.75 -2.27 21.52
N CYS A 183 1.87 -3.27 21.67
CA CYS A 183 2.25 -4.68 21.71
C CYS A 183 2.70 -5.22 20.35
N VAL A 184 2.05 -4.83 19.26
CA VAL A 184 2.34 -5.36 17.91
C VAL A 184 3.49 -4.62 17.25
N PHE A 185 3.66 -3.33 17.56
CA PHE A 185 4.67 -2.46 16.97
C PHE A 185 5.55 -1.81 18.06
N PRO A 186 6.35 -2.61 18.79
CA PRO A 186 7.11 -2.12 19.93
C PRO A 186 8.12 -1.04 19.50
N GLY A 187 8.11 0.09 20.22
CA GLY A 187 8.99 1.23 19.95
C GLY A 187 8.54 2.13 18.80
N MET A 188 7.31 1.98 18.30
CA MET A 188 6.77 2.85 17.26
C MET A 188 6.79 4.33 17.69
N PRO A 189 7.38 5.23 16.87
CA PRO A 189 7.31 6.66 17.12
C PRO A 189 5.88 7.21 17.16
N ALA A 190 5.60 8.15 18.06
CA ALA A 190 4.26 8.72 18.26
C ALA A 190 3.64 9.33 16.98
N ASN A 191 4.46 9.86 16.08
CA ASN A 191 4.02 10.41 14.80
C ASN A 191 3.57 9.34 13.79
N LEU A 192 3.90 8.06 14.03
CA LEU A 192 3.45 6.93 13.21
C LEU A 192 2.26 6.18 13.82
N THR A 193 1.88 6.45 15.08
CA THR A 193 0.79 5.74 15.77
C THR A 193 -0.51 5.72 14.97
N TYR A 194 -0.87 6.82 14.31
CA TYR A 194 -2.08 6.87 13.49
C TYR A 194 -1.99 5.98 12.23
N ILE A 195 -0.79 5.79 11.66
CA ILE A 195 -0.58 4.80 10.59
C ILE A 195 -0.59 3.38 11.18
N GLY A 196 -0.01 3.21 12.37
CA GLY A 196 -0.01 1.97 13.15
C GLY A 196 -1.42 1.43 13.38
N GLU A 197 -2.40 2.31 13.62
CA GLU A 197 -3.82 1.94 13.73
C GLU A 197 -4.35 1.23 12.48
N PHE A 198 -4.11 1.76 11.28
CA PHE A 198 -4.52 1.11 10.02
C PHE A 198 -3.69 -0.14 9.70
N CYS A 199 -2.43 -0.19 10.14
CA CYS A 199 -1.59 -1.38 10.04
C CYS A 199 -2.13 -2.51 10.93
N LEU A 200 -2.49 -2.20 12.17
CA LEU A 200 -3.13 -3.14 13.10
C LEU A 200 -4.46 -3.62 12.54
N ALA A 201 -5.33 -2.70 12.08
CA ALA A 201 -6.60 -3.05 11.47
C ALA A 201 -6.43 -3.98 10.25
N SER A 202 -5.39 -3.74 9.44
CA SER A 202 -5.06 -4.61 8.31
C SER A 202 -4.61 -6.01 8.76
N LEU A 203 -3.81 -6.14 9.83
CA LEU A 203 -3.42 -7.44 10.39
C LEU A 203 -4.62 -8.21 10.91
N VAL A 204 -5.49 -7.55 11.68
CA VAL A 204 -6.70 -8.14 12.27
C VAL A 204 -7.65 -8.62 11.16
N TYR A 205 -7.94 -7.76 10.18
CA TYR A 205 -8.84 -8.08 9.07
C TYR A 205 -8.34 -9.25 8.22
N HIS A 206 -7.02 -9.36 8.04
CA HIS A 206 -6.39 -10.38 7.22
C HIS A 206 -5.94 -11.62 7.99
N GLU A 207 -6.27 -11.75 9.28
CA GLU A 207 -5.83 -12.87 10.11
C GLU A 207 -6.09 -14.25 9.49
N PRO A 208 -7.28 -14.53 8.89
CA PRO A 208 -7.53 -15.84 8.29
C PRO A 208 -6.59 -16.14 7.11
N TYR A 209 -6.30 -15.11 6.30
CA TYR A 209 -5.36 -15.22 5.20
C TYR A 209 -3.93 -15.45 5.71
N LEU A 210 -3.52 -14.72 6.76
CA LEU A 210 -2.18 -14.83 7.33
C LEU A 210 -1.94 -16.24 7.87
N ARG A 211 -2.86 -16.78 8.68
CA ARG A 211 -2.73 -18.14 9.24
C ARG A 211 -2.70 -19.23 8.17
N LEU A 212 -3.38 -19.01 7.04
CA LEU A 212 -3.41 -19.96 5.94
C LEU A 212 -2.12 -19.93 5.09
N ASN A 213 -1.52 -18.75 4.89
CA ASN A 213 -0.47 -18.55 3.89
C ASN A 213 0.93 -18.32 4.48
N ILE A 214 1.04 -18.02 5.77
CA ILE A 214 2.33 -17.78 6.44
C ILE A 214 2.65 -18.99 7.33
N PRO A 215 3.90 -19.52 7.32
CA PRO A 215 4.29 -20.61 8.20
C PRO A 215 4.02 -20.30 9.68
N LYS A 216 3.50 -21.28 10.44
CA LYS A 216 3.16 -21.09 11.86
C LYS A 216 4.34 -20.67 12.75
N CYS A 217 5.58 -20.98 12.33
CA CYS A 217 6.81 -20.58 13.01
C CYS A 217 7.30 -19.17 12.64
N HIS A 218 6.57 -18.44 11.79
CA HIS A 218 6.98 -17.11 11.38
C HIS A 218 6.88 -16.10 12.54
N PRO A 219 7.85 -15.19 12.72
CA PRO A 219 7.88 -14.23 13.82
C PRO A 219 6.61 -13.35 13.93
N LEU A 220 5.91 -13.15 12.82
CA LEU A 220 4.61 -12.44 12.80
C LEU A 220 3.61 -12.99 13.80
N PHE A 221 3.66 -14.28 14.13
CA PHE A 221 2.73 -14.91 15.06
C PHE A 221 3.19 -14.84 16.52
N GLU A 222 4.40 -14.35 16.82
CA GLU A 222 4.89 -14.22 18.19
C GLU A 222 4.19 -13.13 19.02
N PRO A 223 3.81 -11.96 18.46
CA PRO A 223 3.13 -10.91 19.22
C PRO A 223 1.80 -11.36 19.86
N PRO A 224 1.39 -10.73 20.99
CA PRO A 224 0.16 -11.05 21.72
C PRO A 224 -1.10 -11.13 20.86
N LEU A 225 -1.17 -10.31 19.80
CA LEU A 225 -2.28 -10.28 18.84
C LEU A 225 -2.66 -11.67 18.31
N PHE A 226 -1.67 -12.51 17.99
CA PHE A 226 -1.92 -13.84 17.40
C PHE A 226 -1.90 -14.99 18.42
N GLN A 227 -1.51 -14.69 19.67
CA GLN A 227 -1.41 -15.65 20.76
C GLN A 227 -2.64 -15.65 21.68
N HIS A 228 -3.39 -14.55 21.74
CA HIS A 228 -4.57 -14.42 22.59
C HIS A 228 -5.86 -14.31 21.75
N PRO A 229 -6.67 -15.38 21.66
CA PRO A 229 -7.90 -15.39 20.87
C PRO A 229 -8.92 -14.32 21.29
N THR A 230 -8.95 -13.96 22.57
CA THR A 230 -9.84 -12.93 23.11
C THR A 230 -9.49 -11.56 22.56
N LEU A 231 -8.21 -11.16 22.62
CA LEU A 231 -7.74 -9.88 22.07
C LEU A 231 -8.06 -9.75 20.58
N LEU A 232 -7.77 -10.79 19.80
CA LEU A 232 -8.10 -10.79 18.37
C LEU A 232 -9.61 -10.69 18.12
N SER A 233 -10.42 -11.42 18.88
CA SER A 233 -11.89 -11.38 18.76
C SER A 233 -12.45 -10.02 19.12
N ASP A 234 -11.93 -9.39 20.17
CA ASP A 234 -12.32 -8.04 20.60
C ASP A 234 -11.96 -7.00 19.53
N LEU A 235 -10.77 -7.09 18.93
CA LEU A 235 -10.35 -6.22 17.84
C LEU A 235 -11.17 -6.47 16.56
N LEU A 236 -11.47 -7.73 16.22
CA LEU A 236 -12.34 -8.08 15.09
C LEU A 236 -13.73 -7.47 15.25
N ALA A 237 -14.30 -7.50 16.46
CA ALA A 237 -15.61 -6.93 16.75
C ALA A 237 -15.64 -5.39 16.60
N LYS A 238 -14.48 -4.72 16.74
CA LYS A 238 -14.33 -3.27 16.58
C LYS A 238 -14.04 -2.83 15.13
N LEU A 239 -13.71 -3.75 14.23
CA LEU A 239 -13.41 -3.42 12.84
C LEU A 239 -14.66 -2.96 12.09
N ARG A 240 -14.52 -1.85 11.36
CA ARG A 240 -15.50 -1.42 10.38
C ARG A 240 -15.34 -2.20 9.09
N GLY A 241 -16.47 -2.43 8.40
CA GLY A 241 -16.47 -3.11 7.11
C GLY A 241 -15.77 -2.26 6.03
N ILE A 242 -15.02 -2.91 5.14
CA ILE A 242 -14.33 -2.24 4.01
C ILE A 242 -15.28 -1.60 2.98
N LYS A 243 -16.59 -1.85 3.10
CA LYS A 243 -17.66 -1.27 2.29
C LYS A 243 -18.52 -0.27 3.09
N ASP A 244 -18.22 -0.07 4.38
CA ASP A 244 -18.98 0.83 5.25
C ASP A 244 -18.65 2.28 4.91
N ARG A 245 -19.62 2.97 4.32
CA ARG A 245 -19.50 4.39 3.94
C ARG A 245 -20.19 5.33 4.93
N SER A 246 -20.67 4.82 6.07
CA SER A 246 -21.39 5.60 7.08
C SER A 246 -20.47 6.31 8.08
N GLY A 247 -19.21 5.88 8.15
CA GLY A 247 -18.22 6.39 9.09
C GLY A 247 -17.44 7.60 8.58
N ARG A 248 -16.34 7.89 9.27
CA ARG A 248 -15.45 9.03 9.03
C ARG A 248 -14.71 9.02 7.69
N LEU A 249 -14.58 7.85 7.05
CA LEU A 249 -13.77 7.68 5.85
C LEU A 249 -14.60 7.72 4.56
N HIS A 250 -14.07 8.43 3.57
CA HIS A 250 -14.65 8.54 2.23
C HIS A 250 -13.62 8.13 1.19
N ALA A 251 -14.05 7.34 0.20
CA ALA A 251 -13.16 6.84 -0.83
C ALA A 251 -12.70 7.97 -1.75
N THR A 252 -11.39 8.28 -1.76
CA THR A 252 -10.80 9.34 -2.59
C THR A 252 -10.26 8.81 -3.93
N GLY A 253 -10.09 9.66 -4.96
CA GLY A 253 -9.53 9.23 -6.25
C GLY A 253 -10.37 8.20 -7.01
N VAL A 254 -11.69 8.21 -6.79
CA VAL A 254 -12.63 7.27 -7.39
C VAL A 254 -13.28 7.90 -8.63
N PRO A 255 -13.16 7.28 -9.82
CA PRO A 255 -13.85 7.74 -11.01
C PRO A 255 -15.39 7.68 -10.87
N PRO A 256 -16.15 8.60 -11.50
CA PRO A 256 -17.61 8.64 -11.38
C PRO A 256 -18.32 7.33 -11.76
N TYR A 257 -17.80 6.59 -12.74
CA TYR A 257 -18.41 5.34 -13.19
C TYR A 257 -18.43 4.26 -12.08
N VAL A 258 -17.48 4.29 -11.14
CA VAL A 258 -17.44 3.36 -10.00
C VAL A 258 -18.67 3.53 -9.11
N ALA A 259 -19.13 4.78 -8.93
CA ALA A 259 -20.37 5.07 -8.20
C ALA A 259 -21.60 4.56 -8.95
N ILE A 260 -21.60 4.61 -10.29
CA ILE A 260 -22.67 4.04 -11.14
C ILE A 260 -22.72 2.52 -10.97
N LEU A 261 -21.56 1.85 -11.08
CA LEU A 261 -21.46 0.40 -10.85
C LEU A 261 -21.95 0.00 -9.46
N GLY A 262 -21.71 0.83 -8.44
CA GLY A 262 -22.21 0.60 -7.09
C GLY A 262 -23.74 0.61 -6.99
N LYS A 263 -24.42 1.47 -7.77
CA LYS A 263 -25.89 1.55 -7.81
C LYS A 263 -26.52 0.39 -8.57
N MET A 264 -25.82 -0.17 -9.57
CA MET A 264 -26.30 -1.30 -10.38
C MET A 264 -26.25 -2.65 -9.65
N LYS A 265 -25.68 -2.70 -8.44
CA LYS A 265 -25.71 -3.88 -7.57
C LYS A 265 -26.92 -3.92 -6.62
N GLY A 266 -27.69 -2.83 -6.58
CA GLY A 266 -28.95 -2.73 -5.83
C GLY A 266 -30.10 -3.40 -6.54
#